data_AF-A0A819TLQ7-F1
#
_entry.id   AF-A0A819TLQ7-F1
#
_cell.length_a   1.000
_cell.length_b   1.000
_cell.length_c   1.000
_cell.angle_alpha   90.00
_cell.angle_beta   90.00
_cell.angle_gamma   90.00
#
_symmetry.space_group_name_H-M   'P 1'
#
loop_
_entity.id
_entity.type
_entity.pdbx_description
1 polymer ?
#
loop_
_entity_poly.entity_id
_entity_poly.type
_entity_poly.pdbx_seq_one_letter_code
_entity_poly.pdbx_strand_id
1 'polypeptide(L)'
;MDNYRFRAAILKLQDRLSNDDRKRLQFYLGNGVPRRIQDDPTLSLMDFLFYQDKVNDKDITFLINAFDEIQCIDAVKLLRGYWRHNQSDA
;
A
#
# COMPACT_ATOMS: atom_id res chain seq x y z
N MET A 1 -10.70 -5.68 15.23
CA MET A 1 -9.32 -5.17 15.13
C MET A 1 -9.40 -3.89 14.31
N ASP A 2 -8.76 -2.82 14.79
CA ASP A 2 -9.23 -1.48 14.44
C ASP A 2 -8.70 -1.02 13.07
N ASN A 3 -9.61 -0.91 12.09
CA ASN A 3 -9.37 -0.39 10.74
C ASN A 3 -8.60 0.95 10.78
N TYR A 4 -8.73 1.69 11.88
CA TYR A 4 -7.97 2.92 12.17
C TYR A 4 -6.45 2.72 12.17
N ARG A 5 -5.92 1.67 12.83
CA ARG A 5 -4.45 1.43 12.88
C ARG A 5 -3.91 1.08 11.49
N PHE A 6 -4.66 0.31 10.72
CA PHE A 6 -4.30 -0.05 9.37
C PHE A 6 -4.30 1.17 8.45
N ARG A 7 -5.36 1.97 8.51
CA ARG A 7 -5.48 3.21 7.74
C ARG A 7 -4.35 4.19 8.06
N ALA A 8 -3.95 4.31 9.33
CA ALA A 8 -2.81 5.13 9.74
C ALA A 8 -1.47 4.61 9.18
N ALA A 9 -1.26 3.29 9.14
CA ALA A 9 -0.07 2.70 8.53
C ALA A 9 -0.01 2.98 7.01
N ILE A 10 -1.16 2.90 6.32
CA ILE A 10 -1.24 3.18 4.89
C ILE A 10 -1.05 4.68 4.59
N LEU A 11 -1.57 5.60 5.40
CA LEU A 11 -1.29 7.03 5.24
C LEU A 11 0.20 7.34 5.40
N LYS A 12 0.84 6.79 6.45
CA LYS A 12 2.30 6.92 6.64
C LYS A 12 3.10 6.34 5.48
N LEU A 13 2.58 5.28 4.86
CA LEU A 13 3.19 4.67 3.68
C LEU A 13 3.10 5.62 2.48
N GLN A 14 1.92 6.16 2.19
CA GLN A 14 1.71 7.12 1.09
C GLN A 14 2.66 8.33 1.19
N ASP A 15 2.81 8.89 2.39
CA ASP A 15 3.69 10.04 2.63
C ASP A 15 5.17 9.74 2.39
N ARG A 16 5.57 8.47 2.51
CA ARG A 16 6.96 8.03 2.32
C ARG A 16 7.28 7.62 0.89
N LEU A 17 6.27 7.32 0.07
CA LEU A 17 6.48 6.93 -1.32
C LEU A 17 6.91 8.15 -2.14
N SER A 18 8.09 8.06 -2.74
CA SER A 18 8.53 9.03 -3.74
C SER A 18 7.62 8.99 -4.98
N ASN A 19 7.66 10.04 -5.80
CA ASN A 19 6.93 10.03 -7.07
C ASN A 19 7.37 8.87 -7.98
N ASP A 20 8.63 8.44 -7.90
CA ASP A 20 9.13 7.31 -8.67
C ASP A 20 8.61 5.98 -8.15
N ASP A 21 8.55 5.79 -6.83
CA ASP A 21 7.93 4.60 -6.23
C ASP A 21 6.45 4.51 -6.59
N ARG A 22 5.73 5.64 -6.57
CA ARG A 22 4.32 5.73 -6.98
C ARG A 22 4.14 5.31 -8.44
N LYS A 23 4.99 5.80 -9.35
CA LYS A 23 4.96 5.41 -10.76
C LYS A 23 5.28 3.94 -10.97
N ARG A 24 6.29 3.40 -10.28
CA ARG A 24 6.63 1.97 -10.35
C ARG A 24 5.49 1.10 -9.84
N LEU A 25 4.84 1.50 -8.74
CA LEU A 25 3.68 0.80 -8.20
C LEU A 25 2.50 0.86 -9.17
N GLN A 26 2.22 2.02 -9.78
CA GLN A 26 1.20 2.16 -10.82
C GLN A 26 1.50 1.24 -12.02
N PHE A 27 2.76 1.18 -12.47
CA PHE A 27 3.19 0.31 -13.56
C PHE A 27 3.02 -1.17 -13.20
N TYR A 28 3.42 -1.58 -12.00
CA TYR A 28 3.28 -2.95 -11.50
C TYR A 28 1.82 -3.40 -11.45
N LEU A 29 0.91 -2.52 -11.01
CA LEU A 29 -0.53 -2.81 -10.98
C LEU A 29 -1.19 -2.78 -12.37
N GLY A 30 -0.50 -2.19 -13.36
CA GLY A 30 -0.86 -2.20 -14.78
C GLY A 30 -2.28 -1.70 -15.07
N ASN A 31 -2.97 -2.39 -15.99
CA ASN A 31 -4.34 -2.09 -16.41
C ASN A 31 -5.40 -2.30 -15.30
N GLY A 32 -5.00 -2.84 -14.14
CA GLY A 32 -5.88 -3.01 -12.98
C GLY A 32 -6.18 -1.71 -12.23
N VAL A 33 -5.48 -0.61 -12.55
CA VAL A 33 -5.70 0.72 -11.96
C VAL A 33 -6.45 1.60 -12.97
N PRO A 34 -7.62 2.17 -12.61
CA PRO A 34 -8.34 3.11 -13.45
C PRO A 34 -7.44 4.28 -13.89
N ARG A 35 -7.48 4.67 -15.17
CA ARG A 35 -6.70 5.81 -15.71
C ARG A 35 -6.81 7.07 -14.85
N ARG A 36 -7.99 7.36 -14.29
CA ARG A 36 -8.19 8.51 -13.39
C ARG A 36 -7.23 8.52 -12.19
N ILE A 37 -6.77 7.37 -11.70
CA ILE A 37 -5.82 7.26 -10.58
C ILE A 37 -4.36 7.27 -11.09
N GLN A 38 -4.16 6.94 -12.36
CA GLN A 38 -2.88 7.09 -13.03
C GLN A 38 -2.59 8.57 -13.31
N ASP A 39 -3.62 9.32 -13.72
CA ASP A 39 -3.52 10.72 -14.17
C ASP A 39 -3.72 11.75 -13.04
N ASP A 40 -4.37 11.37 -11.93
CA ASP A 40 -4.65 12.28 -10.81
C ASP A 40 -3.83 11.91 -9.56
N PRO A 41 -2.82 12.72 -9.19
CA PRO A 41 -2.03 12.50 -7.98
C PRO A 41 -2.82 12.76 -6.69
N THR A 42 -4.01 13.38 -6.76
CA THR A 42 -4.91 13.57 -5.60
C THR A 42 -5.75 12.33 -5.30
N LEU A 43 -5.95 11.44 -6.28
CA LEU A 43 -6.58 10.15 -6.06
C LEU A 43 -5.52 9.16 -5.57
N SER A 44 -5.58 8.81 -4.29
CA SER A 44 -4.63 7.88 -3.71
C SER A 44 -4.82 6.47 -4.28
N LEU A 45 -3.76 5.94 -4.87
CA LEU A 45 -3.67 4.54 -5.31
C LEU A 45 -4.03 3.55 -4.20
N MET A 46 -3.71 3.90 -2.95
CA MET A 46 -4.04 3.08 -1.80
C MET A 46 -5.53 3.10 -1.49
N ASP A 47 -6.20 4.25 -1.61
CA ASP A 47 -7.65 4.33 -1.41
C ASP A 47 -8.40 3.45 -2.42
N PHE A 48 -7.85 3.32 -3.63
CA PHE A 48 -8.38 2.39 -4.62
C PHE A 48 -8.13 0.92 -4.27
N LEU A 49 -6.93 0.57 -3.81
CA LEU A 49 -6.63 -0.79 -3.36
C LEU A 49 -7.51 -1.21 -2.17
N PHE A 50 -7.83 -0.27 -1.28
CA PHE A 50 -8.83 -0.44 -0.23
C PHE A 50 -10.24 -0.67 -0.77
N TYR A 51 -10.69 0.19 -1.70
CA TYR A 51 -12.04 0.07 -2.28
C TYR A 51 -12.25 -1.26 -3.01
N GLN A 52 -11.18 -1.82 -3.58
CA GLN A 52 -11.21 -3.11 -4.28
C GLN A 52 -11.07 -4.33 -3.35
N ASP A 53 -10.96 -4.13 -2.02
CA ASP A 53 -10.67 -5.16 -1.02
C ASP A 53 -9.43 -6.03 -1.37
N LYS A 54 -8.50 -5.46 -2.15
CA LYS A 54 -7.21 -6.12 -2.48
C LYS A 54 -6.23 -6.05 -1.33
N VAL A 55 -6.49 -5.17 -0.38
CA VAL A 55 -5.68 -4.97 0.80
C VAL A 55 -6.61 -4.65 1.97
N ASN A 56 -6.47 -5.42 3.04
CA ASN A 56 -7.15 -5.15 4.30
C ASN A 56 -6.18 -5.40 5.47
N ASP A 57 -6.64 -5.12 6.68
CA ASP A 57 -5.84 -5.24 7.90
C ASP A 57 -5.41 -6.69 8.21
N LYS A 58 -6.07 -7.67 7.58
CA LYS A 58 -5.81 -9.11 7.74
C LYS A 58 -4.92 -9.67 6.64
N ASP A 59 -4.86 -9.04 5.48
CA ASP A 59 -3.98 -9.46 4.39
C ASP A 59 -3.31 -8.25 3.73
N ILE A 60 -2.09 -7.99 4.17
CA ILE A 60 -1.20 -6.97 3.59
C ILE A 60 -0.13 -7.61 2.69
N THR A 61 -0.18 -8.93 2.49
CA THR A 61 0.83 -9.70 1.77
C THR A 61 0.96 -9.22 0.32
N PHE A 62 -0.19 -8.88 -0.29
CA PHE A 62 -0.24 -8.26 -1.60
C PHE A 62 0.61 -6.99 -1.68
N LEU A 63 0.45 -6.06 -0.74
CA LEU A 63 1.24 -4.83 -0.72
C LEU A 63 2.72 -5.11 -0.50
N ILE A 64 3.06 -6.02 0.43
CA ILE A 64 4.45 -6.38 0.69
C ILE A 64 5.12 -6.90 -0.58
N ASN A 65 4.47 -7.85 -1.28
CA ASN A 65 5.01 -8.43 -2.50
C ASN A 65 5.12 -7.40 -3.63
N ALA A 66 4.11 -6.53 -3.78
CA ALA A 66 4.15 -5.45 -4.76
C ALA A 66 5.32 -4.49 -4.52
N PHE A 67 5.56 -4.11 -3.26
CA PHE A 67 6.68 -3.24 -2.89
C PHE A 67 8.05 -3.91 -3.00
N ASP A 68 8.12 -5.22 -2.74
CA ASP A 68 9.34 -6.00 -2.91
C ASP A 68 9.73 -6.07 -4.40
N GLU A 69 8.76 -6.32 -5.28
CA GLU A 69 8.97 -6.37 -6.74
C GLU A 69 9.49 -5.04 -7.30
N ILE A 70 8.91 -3.91 -6.87
CA ILE A 70 9.35 -2.57 -7.33
C ILE A 70 10.57 -2.04 -6.57
N GLN A 71 11.14 -2.87 -5.69
CA GLN A 71 12.31 -2.56 -4.87
C GLN A 71 12.13 -1.35 -3.92
N CYS A 72 10.91 -1.11 -3.46
CA CYS A 72 10.61 -0.09 -2.46
C CYS A 72 10.82 -0.65 -1.04
N ILE A 73 12.09 -0.83 -0.67
CA ILE A 73 12.48 -1.57 0.54
C ILE A 73 11.97 -0.90 1.83
N ASP A 74 11.86 0.44 1.85
CA ASP A 74 11.36 1.17 3.01
C ASP A 74 9.87 0.94 3.24
N ALA A 75 9.09 0.83 2.17
CA ALA A 75 7.68 0.46 2.22
C ALA A 75 7.50 -0.98 2.75
N VAL A 76 8.32 -1.92 2.27
CA VAL A 76 8.34 -3.31 2.75
C VAL A 76 8.64 -3.39 4.25
N LYS A 77 9.66 -2.66 4.72
CA LYS A 77 10.03 -2.63 6.15
C LYS A 77 8.89 -2.09 7.02
N LEU A 78 8.24 -1.01 6.58
CA LEU A 78 7.12 -0.41 7.30
C LEU A 78 5.94 -1.38 7.43
N LEU A 79 5.55 -2.03 6.33
CA LEU A 79 4.46 -3.01 6.31
C LEU A 79 4.78 -4.26 7.13
N ARG A 80 5.99 -4.81 7.02
CA ARG A 80 6.42 -5.95 7.86
C ARG A 80 6.47 -5.59 9.34
N GLY A 81 6.86 -4.36 9.68
CA GLY A 81 6.80 -3.84 11.05
C GLY A 81 5.36 -3.80 11.58
N TYR A 82 4.44 -3.24 10.80
CA TYR A 82 3.01 -3.23 11.13
C TYR A 82 2.44 -4.63 11.33
N TRP A 83 2.75 -5.57 10.42
CA TRP A 83 2.29 -6.96 10.50
C TRP A 83 2.76 -7.68 11.77
N ARG A 84 4.04 -7.54 12.12
CA ARG A 84 4.62 -8.17 13.32
C ARG A 84 3.99 -7.62 14.60
N HIS A 85 3.77 -6.31 14.67
CA HIS A 85 3.11 -5.70 15.83
C HIS A 85 1.67 -6.18 16.00
N ASN A 86 0.92 -6.36 14.90
CA ASN A 86 -0.46 -6.86 14.97
C ASN A 86 -0.59 -8.35 15.27
N GLN A 87 0.38 -9.19 14.88
CA GLN A 87 0.40 -10.61 15.29
C GLN A 87 0.75 -10.81 16.76
N SER A 88 1.39 -9.82 17.39
CA SER A 88 1.80 -9.88 18.81
C SER A 88 0.67 -9.46 19.77
N ASP A 89 -0.36 -8.77 19.25
CA ASP A 89 -1.52 -8.25 19.97
C ASP A 89 -2.76 -9.19 19.86
N ALA A 90 -2.63 -10.36 19.21
CA ALA A 90 -3.69 -11.34 18.98
C ALA A 90 -3.48 -12.62 19.79
#